data_AF-A0A0A0M9W1-F1
#
_entry.id   AF-A0A0A0M9W1-F1
#
_cell.length_a   1.000
_cell.length_b   1.000
_cell.length_c   1.000
_cell.angle_alpha   90.00
_cell.angle_beta   90.00
_cell.angle_gamma   90.00
#
_symmetry.space_group_name_H-M   'P 1'
#
loop_
_entity.id
_entity.type
_entity.pdbx_description
1 polymer ?
#
loop_
_entity_poly.entity_id
_entity_poly.type
_entity_poly.pdbx_seq_one_letter_code
_entity_poly.pdbx_strand_id
1 'polypeptide(L)'
;MADPNAEKLIEQVIGKFVHRLFPSFVEPGFLGCPSECWGAFLTSLDRAVSQRGVEVEVVDLRPAPAEALDEVTARITASNRRRAEPVTQRTLLVLLGFDLLEGHDRDAPIYPFRSEFQFDERHVWLFMGQDRSRLARLFHNRKLPLYLAAQDLTPPEWR
;
A
#
# COMPACT_ATOMS: atom_id res chain seq x y z
N MET A 1 -10.18 24.00 -6.43
CA MET A 1 -9.04 23.98 -7.38
C MET A 1 -7.94 23.21 -6.69
N ALA A 2 -7.43 22.14 -7.30
CA ALA A 2 -6.32 21.39 -6.74
C ALA A 2 -5.09 22.30 -6.67
N ASP A 3 -4.36 22.24 -5.56
CA ASP A 3 -3.10 22.97 -5.40
C ASP A 3 -2.10 22.44 -6.45
N PRO A 4 -1.60 23.28 -7.38
CA PRO A 4 -0.66 22.85 -8.42
C PRO A 4 0.66 22.31 -7.82
N ASN A 5 0.95 22.61 -6.56
CA ASN A 5 2.06 22.00 -5.84
C ASN A 5 1.75 20.56 -5.43
N ALA A 6 0.50 20.27 -5.02
CA ALA A 6 0.06 18.92 -4.67
C ALA A 6 0.06 17.99 -5.89
N GLU A 7 -0.38 18.46 -7.07
CA GLU A 7 -0.34 17.66 -8.31
C GLU A 7 1.08 17.25 -8.69
N LYS A 8 2.06 18.17 -8.61
CA LYS A 8 3.47 17.87 -8.87
C LYS A 8 4.04 16.85 -7.89
N LEU A 9 3.69 16.95 -6.61
CA LEU A 9 4.11 15.99 -5.59
C LEU A 9 3.52 14.61 -5.85
N ILE A 10 2.23 14.53 -6.21
CA ILE A 10 1.56 13.30 -6.63
C ILE A 10 2.30 12.66 -7.81
N GLU A 11 2.58 13.43 -8.88
CA GLU A 11 3.32 12.94 -10.05
C GLU A 11 4.72 12.45 -9.69
N GLN A 12 5.43 13.15 -8.80
CA GLN A 12 6.76 12.75 -8.36
C GLN A 12 6.75 11.43 -7.59
N VAL A 13 5.79 11.26 -6.67
CA VAL A 13 5.63 10.03 -5.88
C VAL A 13 5.26 8.86 -6.78
N ILE A 14 4.28 9.05 -7.67
CA ILE A 14 3.85 8.04 -8.64
C ILE A 14 5.00 7.68 -9.56
N GLY A 15 5.73 8.65 -10.11
CA GLY A 15 6.89 8.40 -10.95
C GLY A 15 7.91 7.51 -10.23
N LYS A 16 8.28 7.84 -8.99
CA LYS A 16 9.20 7.03 -8.19
C LYS A 16 8.68 5.62 -7.94
N PHE A 17 7.42 5.48 -7.57
CA PHE A 17 6.82 4.17 -7.27
C PHE A 17 6.69 3.33 -8.55
N VAL A 18 6.07 3.88 -9.59
CA VAL A 18 5.86 3.21 -10.88
C VAL A 18 7.18 2.85 -11.55
N HIS A 19 8.24 3.65 -11.46
CA HIS A 19 9.56 3.24 -11.96
C HIS A 19 10.11 2.00 -11.23
N ARG A 20 9.82 1.84 -9.93
CA ARG A 20 10.25 0.68 -9.13
C ARG A 20 9.39 -0.56 -9.35
N LEU A 21 8.20 -0.42 -9.92
CA LEU A 21 7.34 -1.56 -10.26
C LEU A 21 7.91 -2.46 -11.40
N PHE A 22 9.00 -2.07 -12.07
CA PHE A 22 9.42 -2.70 -13.34
C PHE A 22 10.92 -3.01 -13.55
N PRO A 23 11.71 -3.28 -12.50
CA PRO A 23 12.68 -4.38 -12.57
C PRO A 23 12.20 -5.55 -11.69
N SER A 24 12.79 -6.72 -11.88
CA SER A 24 12.37 -8.04 -11.38
C SER A 24 12.10 -8.19 -9.88
N PHE A 25 12.30 -7.14 -9.08
CA PHE A 25 11.98 -7.02 -7.67
C PHE A 25 11.09 -5.79 -7.46
N VAL A 26 9.80 -6.03 -7.19
CA VAL A 26 8.87 -4.95 -6.88
C VAL A 26 8.74 -4.85 -5.37
N GLU A 27 9.41 -3.86 -4.80
CA GLU A 27 9.32 -3.61 -3.37
C GLU A 27 8.01 -2.90 -3.03
N PRO A 28 7.25 -3.42 -2.05
CA PRO A 28 6.09 -2.74 -1.48
C PRO A 28 6.42 -1.33 -0.99
N GLY A 29 5.44 -0.44 -1.02
CA GLY A 29 5.60 0.95 -0.59
C GLY A 29 4.59 1.34 0.47
N PHE A 30 4.94 2.30 1.33
CA PHE A 30 3.97 3.00 2.17
C PHE A 30 4.02 4.51 1.91
N LEU A 31 2.87 5.17 2.03
CA LEU A 31 2.71 6.58 1.73
C LEU A 31 1.81 7.25 2.79
N GLY A 32 2.39 8.20 3.53
CA GLY A 32 1.62 9.22 4.24
C GLY A 32 1.10 10.24 3.23
N CYS A 33 -0.21 10.25 2.98
CA CYS A 33 -0.84 11.16 2.04
C CYS A 33 -1.93 11.96 2.77
N PRO A 34 -1.94 13.30 2.67
CA PRO A 34 -3.05 14.10 3.17
C PRO A 34 -4.38 13.63 2.56
N SER A 35 -5.43 13.56 3.39
CA SER A 35 -6.72 12.99 3.02
C SER A 35 -7.38 13.66 1.82
N GLU A 36 -7.16 14.96 1.67
CA GLU A 36 -7.61 15.80 0.56
C GLU A 36 -6.94 15.45 -0.77
N CYS A 37 -5.75 14.83 -0.73
CA CYS A 37 -4.97 14.44 -1.90
C CYS A 37 -5.29 13.01 -2.37
N TRP A 38 -5.97 12.19 -1.56
CA TRP A 38 -6.18 10.77 -1.88
C TRP A 38 -6.88 10.55 -3.21
N GLY A 39 -7.97 11.26 -3.48
CA GLY A 39 -8.72 11.09 -4.74
C GLY A 39 -7.88 11.42 -5.97
N ALA A 40 -7.14 12.52 -5.92
CA ALA A 40 -6.23 12.93 -7.00
C ALA A 40 -5.07 11.94 -7.16
N PHE A 41 -4.50 11.47 -6.04
CA PHE A 41 -3.43 10.49 -6.05
C PHE A 41 -3.86 9.15 -6.67
N LEU A 42 -4.99 8.58 -6.21
CA LEU A 42 -5.51 7.30 -6.71
C LEU A 42 -5.84 7.38 -8.20
N THR A 43 -6.45 8.48 -8.65
CA THR A 43 -6.77 8.71 -10.07
C THR A 43 -5.51 8.77 -10.94
N SER A 44 -4.49 9.49 -10.48
CA SER A 44 -3.22 9.60 -11.20
C SER A 44 -2.43 8.29 -11.18
N LEU A 45 -2.49 7.55 -10.07
CA LEU A 45 -1.84 6.25 -9.92
C LEU A 45 -2.45 5.23 -10.88
N ASP A 46 -3.78 5.12 -10.89
CA ASP A 46 -4.53 4.24 -11.78
C ASP A 46 -4.19 4.51 -13.25
N ARG A 47 -4.19 5.79 -13.66
CA ARG A 47 -3.78 6.17 -15.00
C ARG A 47 -2.35 5.73 -15.34
N ALA A 48 -1.41 5.94 -14.41
CA ALA A 48 0.00 5.66 -14.65
C ALA A 48 0.32 4.15 -14.75
N VAL A 49 -0.37 3.31 -13.97
CA VAL A 49 -0.15 1.86 -13.97
C VAL A 49 -0.98 1.13 -15.02
N SER A 50 -2.17 1.64 -15.35
CA SER A 50 -3.01 1.13 -16.45
C SER A 50 -2.28 1.21 -17.81
N GLN A 51 -1.50 2.27 -18.05
CA GLN A 51 -0.64 2.40 -19.23
C GLN A 51 0.40 1.27 -19.35
N ARG A 52 0.62 0.51 -18.29
CA ARG A 52 1.60 -0.58 -18.21
C ARG A 52 0.95 -1.95 -17.98
N GLY A 53 -0.37 -2.06 -18.14
CA GLY A 53 -1.11 -3.32 -18.00
C GLY A 53 -1.20 -3.84 -16.56
N VAL A 54 -1.04 -2.97 -15.57
CA VAL A 54 -1.24 -3.30 -14.15
C VAL A 54 -2.60 -2.77 -13.73
N GLU A 55 -3.43 -3.64 -13.17
CA GLU A 55 -4.74 -3.26 -12.61
C GLU A 55 -4.55 -2.68 -11.21
N VAL A 56 -5.37 -1.69 -10.83
CA VAL A 56 -5.41 -1.17 -9.45
C VAL A 56 -6.62 -1.71 -8.73
N GLU A 57 -6.40 -2.25 -7.54
CA GLU A 57 -7.44 -2.54 -6.58
C GLU A 57 -7.23 -1.66 -5.35
N VAL A 58 -8.26 -0.90 -4.95
CA VAL A 58 -8.22 -0.08 -3.74
C VAL A 58 -9.14 -0.71 -2.70
N VAL A 59 -8.59 -1.02 -1.53
CA VAL A 59 -9.33 -1.50 -0.36
C VAL A 59 -9.30 -0.42 0.70
N ASP A 60 -10.46 0.13 1.05
CA ASP A 60 -10.59 1.01 2.21
C ASP A 60 -10.69 0.17 3.48
N LEU A 61 -9.70 0.29 4.36
CA LEU A 61 -9.68 -0.43 5.63
C LEU A 61 -10.56 0.24 6.69
N ARG A 62 -11.13 1.41 6.41
CA ARG A 62 -12.01 2.11 7.35
C ARG A 62 -13.44 1.62 7.19
N PRO A 63 -14.21 1.52 8.29
CA PRO A 63 -13.90 1.96 9.64
C PRO A 63 -13.21 0.92 10.54
N ALA A 64 -13.10 -0.35 10.11
CA ALA A 64 -12.60 -1.47 10.92
C ALA A 64 -11.34 -2.10 10.29
N PRO A 65 -10.14 -1.52 10.52
CA PRO A 65 -8.94 -1.91 9.79
C PRO A 65 -8.52 -3.37 9.98
N ALA A 66 -8.71 -3.92 11.18
CA ALA A 66 -8.38 -5.31 11.46
C ALA A 66 -9.27 -6.27 10.67
N GLU A 67 -10.59 -6.07 10.70
CA GLU A 67 -11.57 -6.93 10.01
C GLU A 67 -11.36 -6.88 8.48
N ALA A 68 -11.21 -5.67 7.93
CA ALA A 68 -10.96 -5.51 6.50
C ALA A 68 -9.61 -6.14 6.07
N LEU A 69 -8.58 -6.06 6.91
CA LEU A 69 -7.29 -6.68 6.63
C LEU A 69 -7.35 -8.21 6.73
N ASP A 70 -8.15 -8.76 7.65
CA ASP A 70 -8.40 -10.19 7.75
C ASP A 70 -9.09 -10.74 6.49
N GLU A 71 -10.06 -10.01 5.94
CA GLU A 71 -10.71 -10.38 4.67
C GLU A 71 -9.72 -10.39 3.50
N VAL A 72 -8.88 -9.36 3.38
CA VAL A 72 -7.82 -9.28 2.37
C VAL A 72 -6.85 -10.45 2.51
N THR A 73 -6.43 -10.75 3.75
CA THR A 73 -5.51 -11.85 4.05
C THR A 73 -6.13 -13.19 3.66
N ALA A 74 -7.37 -13.46 4.05
CA ALA A 74 -8.07 -14.69 3.72
C ALA A 74 -8.19 -14.89 2.21
N ARG A 75 -8.49 -13.81 1.47
CA ARG A 75 -8.58 -13.83 0.00
C ARG A 75 -7.23 -14.17 -0.65
N ILE A 76 -6.13 -13.59 -0.16
CA ILE A 76 -4.78 -13.85 -0.68
C ILE A 76 -4.34 -15.27 -0.34
N THR A 77 -4.54 -15.74 0.88
CA THR A 77 -4.25 -17.12 1.26
C THR A 77 -5.01 -18.11 0.37
N ALA A 78 -6.29 -17.85 0.08
CA ALA A 78 -7.07 -18.68 -0.84
C ALA A 78 -6.53 -18.65 -2.27
N SER A 79 -6.13 -17.47 -2.75
CA SER A 79 -5.52 -17.26 -4.07
C SER A 79 -4.18 -18.00 -4.21
N ASN A 80 -3.29 -17.87 -3.22
CA ASN A 80 -1.97 -18.50 -3.19
C ASN A 80 -2.06 -20.02 -3.13
N ARG A 81 -3.08 -20.58 -2.45
CA ARG A 81 -3.31 -22.04 -2.38
C ARG A 81 -3.83 -22.66 -3.67
N ARG A 82 -4.50 -21.90 -4.55
CA ARG A 82 -5.05 -22.39 -5.83
C ARG A 82 -4.01 -22.49 -6.96
N ARG A 83 -2.72 -22.59 -6.64
CA ARG A 83 -1.61 -22.49 -7.60
C ARG A 83 -1.65 -23.60 -8.65
N ALA A 84 -2.04 -23.26 -9.89
CA ALA A 84 -1.90 -24.11 -11.08
C ALA A 84 -1.41 -23.33 -12.32
N GLU A 85 -1.67 -22.02 -12.41
CA GLU A 85 -1.30 -21.22 -13.59
C GLU A 85 -0.23 -20.16 -13.26
N PRO A 86 0.72 -19.91 -14.18
CA PRO A 86 1.70 -18.83 -14.04
C PRO A 86 1.01 -17.47 -14.01
N VAL A 87 1.43 -16.60 -13.09
CA VAL A 87 0.89 -15.25 -12.94
C VAL A 87 1.39 -14.40 -14.12
N THR A 88 0.51 -14.10 -15.07
CA THR A 88 0.83 -13.30 -16.26
C THR A 88 0.58 -11.81 -16.07
N GLN A 89 -0.27 -11.43 -15.11
CA GLN A 89 -0.66 -10.05 -14.84
C GLN A 89 -0.58 -9.76 -13.34
N ARG A 90 0.04 -8.63 -12.99
CA ARG A 90 0.15 -8.16 -11.61
C ARG A 90 -0.95 -7.15 -11.31
N THR A 91 -1.45 -7.17 -10.09
CA THR A 91 -2.41 -6.18 -9.57
C THR A 91 -1.73 -5.32 -8.52
N LEU A 92 -1.89 -4.00 -8.59
CA LEU A 92 -1.50 -3.09 -7.53
C LEU A 92 -2.62 -3.00 -6.50
N LEU A 93 -2.40 -3.57 -5.33
CA LEU A 93 -3.31 -3.53 -4.20
C LEU A 93 -2.96 -2.35 -3.28
N VAL A 94 -3.87 -1.38 -3.20
CA VAL A 94 -3.75 -0.19 -2.36
C VAL A 94 -4.60 -0.38 -1.11
N LEU A 95 -3.97 -0.38 0.06
CA LEU A 95 -4.66 -0.45 1.36
C LEU A 95 -4.76 0.95 1.96
N LEU A 96 -5.95 1.55 1.89
CA LEU A 96 -6.22 2.89 2.39
C LEU A 96 -6.61 2.86 3.87
N GLY A 97 -6.03 3.75 4.69
CA GLY A 97 -6.28 3.82 6.13
C GLY A 97 -5.42 2.85 6.94
N PHE A 98 -4.29 2.39 6.38
CA PHE A 98 -3.41 1.42 7.03
C PHE A 98 -2.71 1.97 8.28
N ASP A 99 -2.59 3.30 8.40
CA ASP A 99 -2.08 3.98 9.59
C ASP A 99 -2.97 3.78 10.83
N LEU A 100 -4.22 3.38 10.65
CA LEU A 100 -5.17 3.12 11.73
C LEU A 100 -5.09 1.68 12.28
N LEU A 101 -4.25 0.83 11.71
CA LEU A 101 -4.20 -0.61 12.02
C LEU A 101 -3.85 -0.91 13.48
N GLU A 102 -2.95 -0.15 14.11
CA GLU A 102 -2.61 -0.35 15.53
C GLU A 102 -3.72 0.16 16.48
N GLY A 103 -4.84 0.71 16.00
CA GLY A 103 -5.81 1.41 16.85
C GLY A 103 -5.28 2.78 17.30
N HIS A 104 -6.07 3.59 18.01
CA HIS A 104 -5.64 4.92 18.44
C HIS A 104 -4.49 4.85 19.47
N ASP A 105 -4.56 3.89 20.38
CA ASP A 105 -3.64 3.74 21.51
C ASP A 105 -2.56 2.68 21.29
N ARG A 106 -2.45 2.14 20.06
CA ARG A 106 -1.52 1.05 19.70
C ARG A 106 -1.86 -0.26 20.42
N ASP A 107 -3.14 -0.45 20.69
CA ASP A 107 -3.75 -1.52 21.45
C ASP A 107 -4.28 -2.65 20.56
N ALA A 108 -4.47 -2.39 19.26
CA ALA A 108 -4.94 -3.41 18.34
C ALA A 108 -3.81 -4.41 17.97
N PRO A 109 -4.11 -5.72 17.92
CA PRO A 109 -3.14 -6.73 17.53
C PRO A 109 -2.78 -6.62 16.04
N ILE A 110 -1.49 -6.79 15.73
CA ILE A 110 -0.93 -6.67 14.36
C ILE A 110 -0.62 -8.08 13.78
N TYR A 111 -1.44 -9.08 14.13
CA TYR A 111 -1.20 -10.51 13.88
C TYR A 111 -1.76 -11.01 12.54
N PRO A 112 -1.16 -12.07 11.95
CA PRO A 112 0.12 -12.07 11.27
C PRO A 112 -0.05 -11.72 9.78
N PHE A 113 -0.38 -10.47 9.46
CA PHE A 113 -0.45 -10.01 8.06
C PHE A 113 0.87 -10.22 7.27
N ARG A 114 2.02 -10.16 7.95
CA ARG A 114 3.34 -10.23 7.30
C ARG A 114 3.59 -11.52 6.52
N SER A 115 3.15 -12.68 7.02
CA SER A 115 3.52 -13.97 6.41
C SER A 115 2.87 -14.16 5.05
N GLU A 116 1.58 -13.87 4.91
CA GLU A 116 0.85 -14.11 3.66
C GLU A 116 1.24 -13.13 2.55
N PHE A 117 1.42 -11.86 2.93
CA PHE A 117 1.87 -10.80 2.04
C PHE A 117 3.26 -11.06 1.43
N GLN A 118 4.21 -11.62 2.20
CA GLN A 118 5.58 -11.85 1.71
C GLN A 118 5.68 -12.94 0.64
N PHE A 119 4.69 -13.84 0.58
CA PHE A 119 4.59 -14.90 -0.42
C PHE A 119 3.61 -14.56 -1.54
N ASP A 120 3.06 -13.35 -1.55
CA ASP A 120 2.16 -12.89 -2.59
C ASP A 120 2.95 -12.48 -3.85
N GLU A 121 2.87 -13.32 -4.88
CA GLU A 121 3.50 -13.07 -6.18
C GLU A 121 2.55 -12.36 -7.16
N ARG A 122 1.27 -12.20 -6.80
CA ARG A 122 0.21 -11.63 -7.66
C ARG A 122 0.04 -10.14 -7.44
N HIS A 123 0.16 -9.71 -6.19
CA HIS A 123 -0.06 -8.32 -5.84
C HIS A 123 1.25 -7.57 -5.60
N VAL A 124 1.27 -6.33 -6.08
CA VAL A 124 2.15 -5.30 -5.57
C VAL A 124 1.38 -4.49 -4.55
N TRP A 125 2.03 -4.07 -3.48
CA TRP A 125 1.34 -3.47 -2.35
C TRP A 125 1.72 -2.02 -2.11
N LEU A 126 0.70 -1.20 -1.90
CA LEU A 126 0.83 0.19 -1.48
C LEU A 126 0.00 0.42 -0.22
N PHE A 127 0.69 0.66 0.90
CA PHE A 127 0.07 0.98 2.19
C PHE A 127 -0.13 2.48 2.31
N MET A 128 -1.38 2.95 2.28
CA MET A 128 -1.71 4.37 2.35
C MET A 128 -2.36 4.72 3.68
N GLY A 129 -1.99 5.88 4.21
CA GLY A 129 -2.57 6.43 5.42
C GLY A 129 -2.36 7.93 5.51
N GLN A 130 -2.99 8.57 6.48
CA GLN A 130 -2.80 10.00 6.71
C GLN A 130 -1.57 10.25 7.60
N ASP A 131 -1.39 9.45 8.65
CA ASP A 131 -0.29 9.60 9.60
C ASP A 131 0.94 8.79 9.16
N ARG A 132 1.93 9.48 8.56
CA ARG A 132 3.22 8.89 8.23
C ARG A 132 3.92 8.28 9.44
N SER A 133 3.86 8.92 10.61
CA SER A 133 4.59 8.45 11.80
C SER A 133 4.08 7.08 12.26
N ARG A 134 2.77 6.85 12.13
CA ARG A 134 2.15 5.54 12.36
C ARG A 134 2.59 4.50 11.34
N LEU A 135 2.57 4.82 10.05
CA LEU A 135 3.09 3.92 9.01
C LEU A 135 4.58 3.61 9.22
N ALA A 136 5.41 4.63 9.44
CA ALA A 136 6.83 4.49 9.65
C ALA A 136 7.15 3.63 10.88
N ARG A 137 6.35 3.72 11.94
CA ARG A 137 6.47 2.81 13.10
C ARG A 137 6.25 1.36 12.69
N LEU A 138 5.19 1.06 11.92
CA LEU A 138 4.89 -0.29 11.46
C LEU A 138 6.04 -0.88 10.62
N PHE A 139 6.63 -0.10 9.72
CA PHE A 139 7.63 -0.59 8.76
C PHE A 139 9.09 -0.43 9.20
N HIS A 140 9.41 0.47 10.13
CA HIS A 140 10.80 0.72 10.57
C HIS A 140 11.11 0.24 11.99
N ASN A 141 10.13 -0.30 12.73
CA ASN A 141 10.37 -0.86 14.05
C ASN A 141 10.70 -2.36 13.99
N ARG A 142 11.96 -2.72 14.30
CA ARG A 142 12.44 -4.12 14.35
C ARG A 142 11.66 -5.06 15.27
N LYS A 143 10.87 -4.53 16.19
CA LYS A 143 10.02 -5.33 17.11
C LYS A 143 8.65 -5.66 16.51
N LEU A 144 8.27 -5.05 15.39
CA LEU A 144 6.98 -5.24 14.77
C LEU A 144 7.07 -6.19 13.57
N PRO A 145 5.98 -6.90 13.24
CA PRO A 145 5.99 -7.86 12.15
C PRO A 145 6.34 -7.25 10.80
N LEU A 146 5.95 -6.01 10.51
CA LEU A 146 6.15 -5.39 9.19
C LEU A 146 7.51 -4.72 9.01
N TYR A 147 8.47 -4.98 9.89
CA TYR A 147 9.82 -4.42 9.76
C TYR A 147 10.44 -4.73 8.39
N LEU A 148 10.82 -3.66 7.68
CA LEU A 148 11.38 -3.65 6.33
C LEU A 148 10.48 -4.30 5.26
N ALA A 149 9.18 -4.41 5.53
CA ALA A 149 8.23 -4.99 4.57
C ALA A 149 7.84 -4.02 3.44
N ALA A 150 8.03 -2.70 3.62
CA ALA A 150 7.73 -1.68 2.62
C ALA A 150 8.66 -0.46 2.76
N GLN A 151 8.89 0.25 1.66
CA GLN A 151 9.68 1.48 1.62
C GLN A 151 8.83 2.74 1.86
N ASP A 152 9.40 3.74 2.52
CA ASP A 152 8.77 5.07 2.68
C ASP A 152 8.79 5.85 1.35
N LEU A 153 7.61 6.10 0.80
CA LEU A 153 7.41 6.91 -0.41
C LEU A 153 6.98 8.35 -0.10
N THR A 154 6.85 8.69 1.17
CA THR A 154 6.29 9.99 1.60
C THR A 154 7.25 11.13 1.26
N PRO A 155 6.84 12.08 0.40
CA PRO A 155 7.65 13.23 0.04
C PRO A 155 7.85 14.13 1.27
N PRO A 156 9.00 14.79 1.44
CA PRO A 156 9.29 15.67 2.58
C PRO A 156 8.18 16.68 2.90
N GLU A 157 7.48 17.15 1.88
CA GLU A 157 6.41 18.14 1.93
C GLU A 157 5.11 17.63 2.57
N TRP A 158 4.94 16.31 2.67
CA TRP A 158 3.78 15.66 3.32
C TRP A 158 4.16 14.95 4.63
N ARG A 159 5.38 15.16 5.14
CA ARG A 159 5.85 14.51 6.38
C ARG A 159 5.42 15.24 7.64
#